data_AF-A0A847VD14-F1
#
_entry.id   AF-A0A847VD14-F1
#
_cell.length_a   1.000
_cell.length_b   1.000
_cell.length_c   1.000
_cell.angle_alpha   90.00
_cell.angle_beta   90.00
_cell.angle_gamma   90.00
#
_symmetry.space_group_name_H-M   'P 1'
#
loop_
_entity.id
_entity.type
_entity.pdbx_description
1 polymer ?
#
loop_
_entity_poly.entity_id
_entity_poly.type
_entity_poly.pdbx_seq_one_letter_code
_entity_poly.pdbx_strand_id
1 'polypeptide(L)'
;MKKFLIIFTILFLFPLNVFSQEEITVEELVQEQPASSRIEELDKKEEERSQQKANMLGFVLPEYSDNPSYLIVFQDPSSDQKGVEIEIDEKPFEKISSPYSFPALNIGMHNIRFRFEDENGYVQLLEYEFLIIPRPPIINTPEITDTTITVGGTSLPNSEVHFILTSTTTNKKDIVKVDANGNWIASIEFEGGVPKEIFAISAYSRKYGYSSNLSDFVIFASNKESNNLKEDDNVQTSFSFKDLTKGTLKEILHRNKDLILLLCITIVITAISTLSIKGAFNSIKQKKSEKETEDIIKKSSISEEKTLREVFEEKEDKKTVKKEKIEKEKGKEKKKDVKKPKIVNRDMFLKDYKHVDPDTDSGKEIDDKDIKENIKISLTSKKEE
;
A
#
# COMPACT_ATOMS: atom_id res chain seq x y z
N MET A 1 10.52 -26.77 -83.96
CA MET A 1 9.64 -27.46 -82.98
C MET A 1 10.14 -27.47 -81.53
N LYS A 2 11.29 -26.86 -81.18
CA LYS A 2 11.76 -26.79 -79.78
C LYS A 2 11.19 -25.63 -78.93
N LYS A 3 10.57 -24.62 -79.56
CA LYS A 3 10.03 -23.44 -78.84
C LYS A 3 8.60 -23.63 -78.30
N PHE A 4 7.85 -24.60 -78.83
CA PHE A 4 6.50 -24.91 -78.32
C PHE A 4 6.51 -25.83 -77.10
N LEU A 5 7.58 -26.61 -76.89
CA LEU A 5 7.65 -27.56 -75.79
C LEU A 5 7.94 -26.87 -74.44
N ILE A 6 8.63 -25.72 -74.46
CA ILE A 6 8.96 -24.93 -73.25
C ILE A 6 7.73 -24.20 -72.68
N ILE A 7 6.81 -23.77 -73.55
CA ILE A 7 5.57 -23.08 -73.12
C ILE A 7 4.62 -24.06 -72.41
N PHE A 8 4.60 -25.31 -72.83
CA PHE A 8 3.75 -26.34 -72.20
C PHE A 8 4.30 -26.80 -70.83
N THR A 9 5.62 -26.72 -70.60
CA THR A 9 6.22 -27.07 -69.31
C THR A 9 6.06 -25.96 -68.26
N ILE A 10 5.96 -24.69 -68.66
CA ILE A 10 5.77 -23.56 -67.74
C ILE A 10 4.34 -23.50 -67.19
N LEU A 11 3.34 -23.99 -67.92
CA LEU A 11 1.94 -24.03 -67.44
C LEU A 11 1.67 -25.12 -66.39
N PHE A 12 2.56 -26.11 -66.24
CA PHE A 12 2.37 -27.24 -65.31
C PHE A 12 3.15 -27.09 -63.98
N LEU A 13 3.98 -26.04 -63.84
CA LEU A 13 4.83 -25.84 -62.65
C LEU A 13 4.37 -24.72 -61.72
N PHE A 14 3.30 -24.01 -62.06
CA PHE A 14 2.64 -23.09 -61.14
C PHE A 14 1.31 -23.70 -60.72
N PRO A 15 1.16 -24.24 -59.51
CA PRO A 15 -0.16 -24.40 -58.95
C PRO A 15 -0.75 -23.00 -58.90
N LEU A 16 -1.80 -22.77 -59.69
CA LEU A 16 -2.72 -21.68 -59.45
C LEU A 16 -3.31 -21.93 -58.07
N ASN A 17 -2.65 -21.40 -57.04
CA ASN A 17 -3.29 -21.09 -55.78
C ASN A 17 -4.30 -20.01 -56.12
N VAL A 18 -5.45 -20.46 -56.62
CA VAL A 18 -6.70 -19.73 -56.49
C VAL A 18 -6.78 -19.48 -55.00
N PHE A 19 -6.50 -18.24 -54.58
CA PHE A 19 -6.99 -17.74 -53.32
C PHE A 19 -8.51 -17.91 -53.42
N SER A 20 -8.99 -19.05 -52.97
CA SER A 20 -10.34 -19.16 -52.44
C SER A 20 -10.41 -18.02 -51.45
N GLN A 21 -11.22 -17.02 -51.77
CA GLN A 21 -11.86 -16.28 -50.70
C GLN A 21 -12.46 -17.38 -49.83
N GLU A 22 -11.91 -17.58 -48.65
CA GLU A 22 -12.59 -18.34 -47.62
C GLU A 22 -13.92 -17.60 -47.48
N GLU A 23 -14.97 -18.15 -48.07
CA GLU A 23 -16.33 -17.81 -47.71
C GLU A 23 -16.38 -18.07 -46.22
N ILE A 24 -16.32 -16.99 -45.44
CA ILE A 24 -16.63 -17.02 -44.01
C ILE A 24 -18.03 -17.60 -43.95
N THR A 25 -18.12 -18.88 -43.64
CA THR A 25 -19.41 -19.54 -43.47
C THR A 25 -20.09 -18.87 -42.29
N VAL A 26 -21.42 -18.76 -42.35
CA VAL A 26 -22.18 -18.16 -41.24
C VAL A 26 -21.91 -18.90 -39.93
N GLU A 27 -21.55 -20.19 -39.98
CA GLU A 27 -21.05 -20.96 -38.83
C GLU A 27 -19.77 -20.42 -38.17
N GLU A 28 -18.85 -19.77 -38.89
CA GLU A 28 -17.60 -19.23 -38.30
C GLU A 28 -17.81 -17.88 -37.60
N LEU A 29 -18.81 -17.10 -38.04
CA LEU A 29 -19.36 -15.94 -37.30
C LEU A 29 -20.16 -16.35 -36.05
N VAL A 30 -20.51 -17.65 -35.94
CA VAL A 30 -21.31 -18.27 -34.87
C VAL A 30 -20.44 -19.14 -33.94
N GLN A 31 -19.11 -18.94 -33.90
CA GLN A 31 -18.35 -19.29 -32.69
C GLN A 31 -18.71 -18.29 -31.57
N GLU A 32 -19.89 -18.50 -31.01
CA GLU A 32 -20.41 -17.86 -29.82
C GLU A 32 -19.55 -18.27 -28.62
N GLN A 33 -18.43 -17.57 -28.43
CA GLN A 33 -18.00 -17.22 -27.08
C GLN A 33 -19.27 -16.73 -26.35
N PRO A 34 -19.63 -17.32 -25.20
CA PRO A 34 -20.87 -16.95 -24.52
C PRO A 34 -20.86 -15.43 -24.33
N ALA A 35 -21.97 -14.76 -24.65
CA ALA A 35 -22.03 -13.29 -24.67
C ALA A 35 -21.42 -12.63 -23.41
N SER A 36 -21.49 -13.31 -22.26
CA SER A 36 -20.85 -12.93 -21.00
C SER A 36 -19.32 -12.76 -21.10
N SER A 37 -18.61 -13.66 -21.77
CA SER A 37 -17.14 -13.60 -21.91
C SER A 37 -16.69 -12.43 -22.80
N ARG A 38 -17.41 -12.13 -23.88
CA ARG A 38 -17.14 -10.97 -24.74
C ARG A 38 -17.42 -9.65 -24.02
N ILE A 39 -18.47 -9.60 -23.19
CA ILE A 39 -18.77 -8.41 -22.37
C ILE A 39 -17.64 -8.17 -21.37
N GLU A 40 -17.19 -9.21 -20.66
CA GLU A 40 -16.11 -9.09 -19.67
C GLU A 40 -14.76 -8.63 -20.30
N GLU A 41 -14.45 -9.10 -21.51
CA GLU A 41 -13.27 -8.63 -22.25
C GLU A 41 -13.37 -7.16 -22.68
N LEU A 42 -14.55 -6.72 -23.10
CA LEU A 42 -14.81 -5.32 -23.47
C LEU A 42 -14.71 -4.40 -22.25
N ASP A 43 -15.28 -4.80 -21.12
CA ASP A 43 -15.24 -4.04 -19.86
C ASP A 43 -13.78 -3.86 -19.39
N LYS A 44 -12.98 -4.93 -19.43
CA LYS A 44 -11.54 -4.85 -19.10
C LYS A 44 -10.79 -3.86 -20.01
N LYS A 45 -11.10 -3.87 -21.31
CA LYS A 45 -10.47 -2.96 -22.26
C LYS A 45 -10.90 -1.51 -22.05
N GLU A 46 -12.11 -1.28 -21.60
CA GLU A 46 -12.62 0.04 -21.23
C GLU A 46 -11.97 0.55 -19.93
N GLU A 47 -11.84 -0.30 -18.92
CA GLU A 47 -11.08 -0.01 -17.70
C GLU A 47 -9.63 0.40 -18.03
N GLU A 48 -8.95 -0.38 -18.87
CA GLU A 48 -7.56 -0.08 -19.30
C GLU A 48 -7.47 1.27 -20.01
N ARG A 49 -8.43 1.59 -20.88
CA ARG A 49 -8.47 2.88 -21.59
C ARG A 49 -8.68 4.03 -20.61
N SER A 50 -9.61 3.89 -19.66
CA SER A 50 -9.86 4.91 -18.63
C SER A 50 -8.65 5.10 -17.72
N GLN A 51 -7.95 4.01 -17.37
CA GLN A 51 -6.69 4.09 -16.62
C GLN A 51 -5.57 4.77 -17.41
N GLN A 52 -5.45 4.53 -18.71
CA GLN A 52 -4.48 5.24 -19.55
C GLN A 52 -4.73 6.74 -19.54
N LYS A 53 -6.00 7.17 -19.68
CA LYS A 53 -6.40 8.58 -19.59
C LYS A 53 -6.13 9.17 -18.20
N ALA A 54 -6.46 8.45 -17.13
CA ALA A 54 -6.19 8.87 -15.76
C ALA A 54 -4.69 9.04 -15.49
N ASN A 55 -3.86 8.14 -16.02
CA ASN A 55 -2.40 8.23 -15.96
C ASN A 55 -1.85 9.46 -16.71
N MET A 56 -2.52 9.93 -17.77
CA MET A 56 -2.13 11.17 -18.46
C MET A 56 -2.37 12.40 -17.59
N LEU A 57 -3.52 12.48 -16.90
CA LEU A 57 -3.83 13.56 -15.96
C LEU A 57 -3.08 13.45 -14.63
N GLY A 58 -2.50 12.28 -14.33
CA GLY A 58 -1.70 12.04 -13.13
C GLY A 58 -2.50 11.85 -11.85
N PHE A 59 -3.81 11.58 -11.94
CA PHE A 59 -4.65 11.29 -10.78
C PHE A 59 -5.72 10.25 -11.09
N VAL A 60 -6.26 9.65 -10.03
CA VAL A 60 -7.42 8.75 -10.07
C VAL A 60 -8.40 9.20 -9.01
N LEU A 61 -9.65 9.44 -9.38
CA LEU A 61 -10.71 9.75 -8.43
C LEU A 61 -11.15 8.45 -7.72
N PRO A 62 -11.33 8.44 -6.40
CA PRO A 62 -11.90 7.27 -5.71
C PRO A 62 -13.38 7.12 -6.07
N GLU A 63 -13.91 5.90 -5.95
CA GLU A 63 -15.33 5.61 -6.21
C GLU A 63 -16.28 6.37 -5.27
N TYR A 64 -15.84 6.57 -4.02
CA TYR A 64 -16.60 7.31 -3.02
C TYR A 64 -15.72 8.19 -2.13
N SER A 65 -16.34 9.22 -1.55
CA SER A 65 -15.72 10.08 -0.53
C SER A 65 -16.76 10.56 0.47
N ASP A 66 -16.33 10.79 1.71
CA ASP A 66 -17.13 11.46 2.73
C ASP A 66 -16.88 12.99 2.77
N ASN A 67 -15.98 13.49 1.92
CA ASN A 67 -15.69 14.90 1.77
C ASN A 67 -16.44 15.49 0.56
N PRO A 68 -17.46 16.35 0.78
CA PRO A 68 -18.22 16.97 -0.32
C PRO A 68 -17.40 17.97 -1.15
N SER A 69 -16.26 18.45 -0.64
CA SER A 69 -15.34 19.37 -1.33
C SER A 69 -14.01 18.69 -1.60
N TYR A 70 -14.07 17.58 -2.33
CA TYR A 70 -12.90 16.78 -2.67
C TYR A 70 -11.86 17.60 -3.46
N LEU A 71 -10.59 17.49 -3.08
CA LEU A 71 -9.48 18.19 -3.72
C LEU A 71 -8.77 17.26 -4.69
N ILE A 72 -8.62 17.70 -5.94
CA ILE A 72 -7.85 17.00 -6.96
C ILE A 72 -6.59 17.79 -7.33
N VAL A 73 -5.51 17.05 -7.55
CA VAL A 73 -4.25 17.56 -8.11
C VAL A 73 -4.03 16.82 -9.41
N PHE A 74 -3.78 17.53 -10.50
CA PHE A 74 -3.65 16.96 -11.83
C PHE A 74 -2.62 17.74 -12.62
N GLN A 75 -2.07 17.09 -13.64
CA GLN A 75 -1.15 17.69 -14.59
C GLN A 75 -1.84 17.83 -15.94
N ASP A 76 -1.67 18.98 -16.59
CA ASP A 76 -2.09 19.17 -17.98
C ASP A 76 -1.09 18.46 -18.90
N PRO A 77 -1.50 17.44 -19.67
CA PRO A 77 -0.61 16.70 -20.55
C PRO A 77 -0.41 17.37 -21.92
N SER A 78 -1.12 18.46 -22.22
CA SER A 78 -1.01 19.16 -23.50
C SER A 78 0.32 19.91 -23.63
N SER A 79 0.90 19.91 -24.84
CA SER A 79 2.14 20.66 -25.14
C SER A 79 1.98 22.18 -24.98
N ASP A 80 0.76 22.66 -25.24
CA ASP A 80 0.43 24.08 -25.32
C ASP A 80 -0.27 24.60 -24.05
N GLN A 81 -0.40 23.76 -23.01
CA GLN A 81 -1.08 24.09 -21.75
C GLN A 81 -2.48 24.67 -21.94
N LYS A 82 -3.28 24.04 -22.81
CA LYS A 82 -4.64 24.50 -23.12
C LYS A 82 -5.58 24.38 -21.91
N GLY A 83 -5.19 23.63 -20.89
CA GLY A 83 -5.88 23.45 -19.62
C GLY A 83 -6.79 22.23 -19.62
N VAL A 84 -7.30 21.94 -18.42
CA VAL A 84 -8.28 20.87 -18.20
C VAL A 84 -9.63 21.51 -17.92
N GLU A 85 -10.69 20.93 -18.48
CA GLU A 85 -12.07 21.35 -18.26
C GLU A 85 -12.83 20.25 -17.51
N ILE A 86 -13.78 20.65 -16.67
CA ILE A 86 -14.61 19.74 -15.88
C ILE A 86 -16.10 20.00 -16.11
N GLU A 87 -16.87 18.93 -16.20
CA GLU A 87 -18.34 18.92 -16.16
C GLU A 87 -18.76 18.10 -14.93
N ILE A 88 -19.71 18.62 -14.15
CA ILE A 88 -20.27 17.95 -12.96
C ILE A 88 -21.80 17.95 -13.10
N ASP A 89 -22.42 16.78 -13.07
CA ASP A 89 -23.88 16.59 -13.13
C ASP A 89 -24.54 17.33 -14.32
N GLU A 90 -24.01 17.13 -15.53
CA GLU A 90 -24.53 17.72 -16.77
C GLU A 90 -24.42 19.26 -16.87
N LYS A 91 -23.64 19.89 -15.99
CA LYS A 91 -23.31 21.30 -16.11
C LYS A 91 -22.33 21.54 -17.26
N PRO A 92 -22.32 22.75 -17.86
CA PRO A 92 -21.36 23.08 -18.91
C PRO A 92 -19.91 22.86 -18.46
N PHE A 93 -19.05 22.48 -19.40
CA PHE A 93 -17.62 22.37 -19.16
C PHE A 93 -17.03 23.71 -18.72
N GLU A 94 -16.36 23.70 -17.57
CA GLU A 94 -15.67 24.86 -17.01
C GLU A 94 -14.17 24.58 -16.94
N LYS A 95 -13.35 25.57 -17.31
CA LYS A 95 -11.90 25.45 -17.25
C LYS A 95 -11.41 25.53 -15.81
N ILE A 96 -10.59 24.58 -15.40
CA ILE A 96 -10.05 24.46 -14.05
C ILE A 96 -8.53 24.49 -14.03
N SER A 97 -7.97 24.92 -12.90
CA SER A 97 -6.53 24.92 -12.63
C SER A 97 -6.22 23.98 -11.48
N SER A 98 -5.08 23.29 -11.54
CA SER A 98 -4.62 22.46 -10.43
C SER A 98 -3.89 23.30 -9.36
N PRO A 99 -4.12 23.06 -8.04
CA PRO A 99 -5.11 22.15 -7.47
C PRO A 99 -6.55 22.68 -7.58
N TYR A 100 -7.52 21.79 -7.75
CA TYR A 100 -8.94 22.14 -7.86
C TYR A 100 -9.75 21.48 -6.75
N SER A 101 -10.60 22.24 -6.08
CA SER A 101 -11.55 21.72 -5.09
C SER A 101 -12.94 21.70 -5.68
N PHE A 102 -13.61 20.56 -5.59
CA PHE A 102 -14.99 20.44 -6.03
C PHE A 102 -15.90 21.39 -5.25
N PRO A 103 -16.93 21.97 -5.90
CA PRO A 103 -17.98 22.66 -5.17
C PRO A 103 -18.59 21.70 -4.16
N ALA A 104 -19.18 22.20 -3.07
CA ALA A 104 -19.79 21.34 -2.05
C ALA A 104 -20.90 20.46 -2.66
N LEU A 105 -20.54 19.23 -3.00
CA LEU A 105 -21.44 18.25 -3.60
C LEU A 105 -22.39 17.72 -2.52
N ASN A 106 -23.62 17.42 -2.92
CA ASN A 106 -24.60 16.83 -2.02
C ASN A 106 -24.26 15.36 -1.78
N ILE A 107 -24.90 14.73 -0.78
CA ILE A 107 -24.80 13.27 -0.61
C ILE A 107 -25.56 12.60 -1.75
N GLY A 108 -24.90 11.72 -2.48
CA GLY A 108 -25.45 11.10 -3.68
C GLY A 108 -24.40 10.72 -4.70
N MET A 109 -24.85 10.11 -5.80
CA MET A 109 -24.02 9.82 -6.95
C MET A 109 -23.89 11.07 -7.84
N HIS A 110 -22.67 11.33 -8.28
CA HIS A 110 -22.34 12.45 -9.17
C HIS A 110 -21.62 11.95 -10.40
N ASN A 111 -21.94 12.53 -11.56
CA ASN A 111 -21.27 12.22 -12.82
C ASN A 111 -20.26 13.32 -13.11
N ILE A 112 -18.97 12.96 -13.12
CA ILE A 112 -17.87 13.90 -13.31
C ILE A 112 -17.13 13.57 -14.59
N ARG A 113 -17.03 14.53 -15.51
CA ARG A 113 -16.30 14.37 -16.76
C ARG A 113 -15.17 15.38 -16.85
N PHE A 114 -13.98 14.90 -17.21
CA PHE A 114 -12.81 15.72 -17.49
C PHE A 114 -12.51 15.71 -18.98
N ARG A 115 -12.37 16.90 -19.56
CA ARG A 115 -11.98 17.09 -20.95
C ARG A 115 -10.62 17.77 -21.00
N PHE A 116 -9.68 17.19 -21.75
CA PHE A 116 -8.31 17.70 -21.88
C PHE A 116 -7.70 17.28 -23.22
N GLU A 117 -6.60 17.89 -23.65
CA GLU A 117 -5.84 17.46 -24.82
C GLU A 117 -4.61 16.65 -24.40
N ASP A 118 -4.31 15.56 -25.11
CA ASP A 118 -3.11 14.76 -24.87
C ASP A 118 -1.83 15.38 -25.47
N GLU A 119 -0.69 14.71 -25.28
CA GLU A 119 0.63 15.14 -25.80
C GLU A 119 0.64 15.33 -27.34
N ASN A 120 -0.31 14.71 -28.06
CA ASN A 120 -0.43 14.79 -29.52
C ASN A 120 -1.52 15.79 -29.98
N GLY A 121 -2.18 16.48 -29.04
CA GLY A 121 -3.26 17.44 -29.32
C GLY A 121 -4.63 16.79 -29.60
N TYR A 122 -4.83 15.51 -29.28
CA TYR A 122 -6.15 14.90 -29.37
C TYR A 122 -6.96 15.16 -28.09
N VAL A 123 -8.23 15.54 -28.26
CA VAL A 123 -9.15 15.73 -27.13
C VAL A 123 -9.52 14.36 -26.54
N GLN A 124 -9.24 14.22 -25.25
CA GLN A 124 -9.58 13.08 -24.43
C GLN A 124 -10.73 13.45 -23.48
N LEU A 125 -11.61 12.48 -23.24
CA LEU A 125 -12.70 12.57 -22.26
C LEU A 125 -12.53 11.46 -21.24
N LEU A 126 -12.48 11.80 -19.96
CA LEU A 126 -12.38 10.87 -18.84
C LEU A 126 -13.61 11.04 -17.95
N GLU A 127 -14.33 9.95 -17.71
CA GLU A 127 -15.59 9.97 -16.96
C GLU A 127 -15.44 9.19 -15.66
N TYR A 128 -16.03 9.71 -14.60
CA TYR A 128 -16.10 9.10 -13.27
C TYR A 128 -17.51 9.17 -12.73
N GLU A 129 -17.96 8.07 -12.14
CA GLU A 129 -19.05 8.05 -11.18
C GLU A 129 -18.45 8.28 -9.79
N PHE A 130 -18.89 9.33 -9.11
CA PHE A 130 -18.34 9.74 -7.81
C PHE A 130 -19.44 9.79 -6.76
N LEU A 131 -19.36 8.91 -5.77
CA LEU A 131 -20.35 8.82 -4.70
C LEU A 131 -19.93 9.62 -3.47
N ILE A 132 -20.72 10.62 -3.10
CA ILE A 132 -20.56 11.33 -1.81
C ILE A 132 -21.39 10.62 -0.74
N ILE A 133 -20.72 10.11 0.29
CA ILE A 133 -21.36 9.47 1.45
C ILE A 133 -21.40 10.44 2.66
N PRO A 134 -22.31 10.22 3.63
CA PRO A 134 -22.27 10.97 4.88
C PRO A 134 -20.94 10.77 5.62
N ARG A 135 -20.51 11.77 6.39
CA ARG A 135 -19.35 11.62 7.28
C ARG A 135 -19.66 10.68 8.46
N PRO A 136 -18.69 9.86 8.90
CA PRO A 136 -18.83 9.07 10.12
C PRO A 136 -19.17 9.96 11.33
N PRO A 137 -20.01 9.48 12.25
CA PRO A 137 -20.33 10.22 13.46
C PRO A 137 -19.11 10.24 14.39
N ILE A 138 -18.94 11.33 15.12
CA ILE A 138 -17.96 11.46 16.20
C ILE A 138 -18.67 11.08 17.50
N ILE A 139 -18.08 10.16 18.26
CA ILE A 139 -18.62 9.68 19.53
C ILE A 139 -17.84 10.35 20.67
N ASN A 140 -18.56 10.99 21.60
CA ASN A 140 -17.98 11.57 22.80
C ASN A 140 -17.76 10.49 23.86
N THR A 141 -16.96 10.81 24.88
CA THR A 141 -16.80 9.95 26.06
C THR A 141 -18.17 9.67 26.70
N PRO A 142 -18.57 8.39 26.85
CA PRO A 142 -19.85 8.05 27.46
C PRO A 142 -19.93 8.41 28.94
N GLU A 143 -21.12 8.79 29.38
CA GLU A 143 -21.44 8.98 30.79
C GLU A 143 -22.08 7.71 31.35
N ILE A 144 -21.55 7.19 32.45
CA ILE A 144 -21.97 5.92 33.03
C ILE A 144 -22.59 6.18 34.40
N THR A 145 -23.83 5.74 34.58
CA THR A 145 -24.52 5.69 35.87
C THR A 145 -24.71 4.24 36.31
N ASP A 146 -25.35 4.03 37.45
CA ASP A 146 -25.57 2.69 38.02
C ASP A 146 -26.39 1.79 37.11
N THR A 147 -27.30 2.37 36.32
CA THR A 147 -28.27 1.65 35.49
C THR A 147 -28.25 2.04 34.03
N THR A 148 -27.60 3.16 33.67
CA THR A 148 -27.62 3.69 32.31
C THR A 148 -26.22 4.02 31.79
N ILE A 149 -26.01 3.77 30.50
CA ILE A 149 -24.89 4.33 29.73
C ILE A 149 -25.48 5.35 28.78
N THR A 150 -25.08 6.62 28.93
CA THR A 150 -25.46 7.70 28.03
C THR A 150 -24.30 7.98 27.08
N VAL A 151 -24.57 7.84 25.78
CA VAL A 151 -23.61 8.07 24.72
C VAL A 151 -24.11 9.24 23.90
N GLY A 152 -23.26 10.24 23.71
CA GLY A 152 -23.56 11.35 22.81
C GLY A 152 -22.46 11.54 21.79
N GLY A 153 -22.73 12.43 20.85
CA GLY A 153 -21.75 12.76 19.83
C GLY A 153 -22.26 13.79 18.85
N THR A 154 -21.47 14.00 17.80
CA THR A 154 -21.83 14.86 16.68
C THR A 154 -21.88 14.07 15.38
N SER A 155 -22.81 14.42 14.50
CA SER A 155 -22.97 13.83 13.18
C SER A 155 -23.60 14.85 12.23
N LEU A 156 -23.85 14.45 10.98
CA LEU A 156 -24.50 15.28 9.99
C LEU A 156 -25.92 15.67 10.45
N PRO A 157 -26.31 16.96 10.42
CA PRO A 157 -27.64 17.39 10.86
C PRO A 157 -28.78 16.71 10.11
N ASN A 158 -29.88 16.44 10.83
CA ASN A 158 -31.07 15.76 10.32
C ASN A 158 -30.74 14.40 9.66
N SER A 159 -29.84 13.64 10.25
CA SER A 159 -29.50 12.27 9.85
C SER A 159 -29.87 11.27 10.95
N GLU A 160 -29.64 9.99 10.68
CA GLU A 160 -29.83 8.91 11.64
C GLU A 160 -28.46 8.33 11.99
N VAL A 161 -28.19 8.11 13.28
CA VAL A 161 -26.98 7.44 13.76
C VAL A 161 -27.38 6.06 14.25
N HIS A 162 -26.80 5.04 13.63
CA HIS A 162 -26.89 3.66 14.05
C HIS A 162 -25.67 3.34 14.90
N PHE A 163 -25.83 3.08 16.19
CA PHE A 163 -24.72 2.70 17.05
C PHE A 163 -24.80 1.24 17.46
N ILE A 164 -23.63 0.68 17.77
CA ILE A 164 -23.44 -0.69 18.21
C ILE A 164 -22.59 -0.63 19.48
N LEU A 165 -23.19 -0.97 20.62
CA LEU A 165 -22.50 -1.16 21.89
C LEU A 165 -22.23 -2.66 22.08
N THR A 166 -20.97 -3.03 22.23
CA THR A 166 -20.56 -4.42 22.44
C THR A 166 -19.71 -4.55 23.70
N SER A 167 -19.96 -5.58 24.50
CA SER A 167 -19.12 -6.05 25.60
C SER A 167 -18.95 -7.57 25.50
N THR A 168 -18.34 -8.19 26.51
CA THR A 168 -18.23 -9.66 26.59
C THR A 168 -19.58 -10.35 26.72
N THR A 169 -20.55 -9.73 27.39
CA THR A 169 -21.87 -10.34 27.67
C THR A 169 -23.02 -9.65 26.96
N THR A 170 -22.81 -8.46 26.40
CA THR A 170 -23.88 -7.64 25.84
C THR A 170 -23.57 -7.17 24.42
N ASN A 171 -24.55 -7.25 23.51
CA ASN A 171 -24.53 -6.55 22.24
C ASN A 171 -25.85 -5.79 22.10
N LYS A 172 -25.80 -4.47 22.06
CA LYS A 172 -26.96 -3.59 21.89
C LYS A 172 -26.77 -2.73 20.66
N LYS A 173 -27.85 -2.57 19.90
CA LYS A 173 -27.89 -1.72 18.70
C LYS A 173 -29.12 -0.85 18.80
N ASP A 174 -28.98 0.42 18.44
CA ASP A 174 -30.12 1.33 18.40
C ASP A 174 -29.88 2.44 17.36
N ILE A 175 -30.94 3.16 17.04
CA ILE A 175 -30.98 4.20 16.02
C ILE A 175 -31.43 5.50 16.69
N VAL A 176 -30.59 6.53 16.61
CA VAL A 176 -30.88 7.84 17.16
C VAL A 176 -30.94 8.88 16.05
N LYS A 177 -31.94 9.77 16.13
CA LYS A 177 -32.04 10.90 15.21
C LYS A 177 -31.11 12.01 15.66
N VAL A 178 -30.36 12.55 14.72
CA VAL A 178 -29.48 13.71 14.92
C VAL A 178 -30.32 14.98 14.83
N ASP A 179 -30.11 15.89 15.77
CA ASP A 179 -30.80 17.18 15.79
C ASP A 179 -30.35 18.11 14.64
N ALA A 180 -30.95 19.30 14.56
CA ALA A 180 -30.62 20.29 13.54
C ALA A 180 -29.21 20.90 13.71
N ASN A 181 -28.62 20.78 14.91
CA ASN A 181 -27.28 21.26 15.23
C ASN A 181 -26.20 20.19 14.99
N GLY A 182 -26.60 18.96 14.68
CA GLY A 182 -25.69 17.83 14.49
C GLY A 182 -25.43 17.01 15.75
N ASN A 183 -26.10 17.26 16.88
CA ASN A 183 -25.90 16.49 18.10
C ASN A 183 -26.87 15.32 18.18
N TRP A 184 -26.44 14.25 18.83
CA TRP A 184 -27.28 13.08 19.13
C TRP A 184 -26.91 12.54 20.51
N ILE A 185 -27.89 11.97 21.20
CA ILE A 185 -27.74 11.36 22.52
C ILE A 185 -28.58 10.07 22.56
N ALA A 186 -27.96 8.99 23.01
CA ALA A 186 -28.58 7.69 23.26
C ALA A 186 -28.42 7.32 24.73
N SER A 187 -29.48 6.80 25.35
CA SER A 187 -29.42 6.26 26.71
C SER A 187 -29.75 4.78 26.70
N ILE A 188 -28.84 3.98 27.22
CA ILE A 188 -28.92 2.51 27.21
C ILE A 188 -29.14 2.03 28.64
N GLU A 189 -30.33 1.54 28.95
CA GLU A 189 -30.70 1.07 30.29
C GLU A 189 -30.40 -0.44 30.45
N PHE A 190 -29.95 -0.83 31.64
CA PHE A 190 -29.64 -2.23 31.99
C PHE A 190 -30.52 -2.71 33.15
N GLU A 191 -31.32 -3.73 32.91
CA GLU A 191 -32.12 -4.41 33.93
C GLU A 191 -31.19 -5.13 34.91
N GLY A 192 -30.93 -4.53 36.08
CA GLY A 192 -30.00 -5.06 37.09
C GLY A 192 -28.71 -4.28 37.26
N GLY A 193 -28.57 -3.13 36.59
CA GLY A 193 -27.41 -2.26 36.67
C GLY A 193 -26.38 -2.53 35.57
N VAL A 194 -25.50 -1.56 35.33
CA VAL A 194 -24.48 -1.67 34.28
C VAL A 194 -23.44 -2.73 34.67
N PRO A 195 -23.23 -3.79 33.87
CA PRO A 195 -22.20 -4.79 34.14
C PRO A 195 -20.82 -4.17 34.25
N LYS A 196 -19.99 -4.67 35.17
CA LYS A 196 -18.59 -4.24 35.34
C LYS A 196 -17.69 -4.87 34.27
N GLU A 197 -17.79 -4.36 33.06
CA GLU A 197 -17.08 -4.87 31.89
C GLU A 197 -16.44 -3.73 31.08
N ILE A 198 -15.66 -4.12 30.07
CA ILE A 198 -15.18 -3.22 29.04
C ILE A 198 -16.22 -3.21 27.91
N PHE A 199 -16.64 -2.02 27.54
CA PHE A 199 -17.53 -1.75 26.44
C PHE A 199 -16.77 -1.13 25.28
N ALA A 200 -17.14 -1.50 24.07
CA ALA A 200 -16.72 -0.84 22.84
C ALA A 200 -17.98 -0.33 22.13
N ILE A 201 -17.97 0.94 21.75
CA ILE A 201 -19.03 1.53 20.95
C ILE A 201 -18.47 2.01 19.61
N SER A 202 -19.21 1.73 18.55
CA SER A 202 -19.00 2.30 17.22
C SER A 202 -20.34 2.69 16.61
N ALA A 203 -20.32 3.61 15.66
CA ALA A 203 -21.54 4.08 15.03
C ALA A 203 -21.31 4.47 13.57
N TYR A 204 -22.37 4.46 12.77
CA TYR A 204 -22.36 5.01 11.42
C TYR A 204 -23.61 5.87 11.21
N SER A 205 -23.49 6.86 10.32
CA SER A 205 -24.55 7.81 10.00
C SER A 205 -25.25 7.39 8.73
N ARG A 206 -26.56 7.61 8.64
CA ARG A 206 -27.37 7.35 7.46
C ARG A 206 -28.15 8.60 7.06
N LYS A 207 -28.10 8.97 5.78
CA LYS A 207 -28.90 10.06 5.21
C LYS A 207 -29.19 9.81 3.73
N TYR A 208 -30.42 10.08 3.32
CA TYR A 208 -30.89 9.90 1.93
C TYR A 208 -30.64 8.50 1.34
N GLY A 209 -30.69 7.46 2.20
CA GLY A 209 -30.44 6.08 1.79
C GLY A 209 -28.98 5.65 1.81
N TYR A 210 -28.03 6.59 1.89
CA TYR A 210 -26.59 6.34 1.97
C TYR A 210 -26.11 6.21 3.42
N SER A 211 -25.08 5.39 3.62
CA SER A 211 -24.45 5.16 4.93
C SER A 211 -23.00 5.66 4.90
N SER A 212 -22.54 6.21 6.02
CA SER A 212 -21.14 6.53 6.23
C SER A 212 -20.30 5.27 6.47
N ASN A 213 -18.98 5.44 6.47
CA ASN A 213 -18.09 4.48 7.13
C ASN A 213 -18.39 4.39 8.63
N LEU A 214 -17.92 3.33 9.27
CA LEU A 214 -17.99 3.17 10.71
C LEU A 214 -17.07 4.20 11.39
N SER A 215 -17.51 4.76 12.51
CA SER A 215 -16.70 5.61 13.38
C SER A 215 -15.56 4.82 14.00
N ASP A 216 -14.58 5.55 14.54
CA ASP A 216 -13.62 4.96 15.47
C ASP A 216 -14.34 4.37 16.69
N PHE A 217 -13.75 3.30 17.24
CA PHE A 217 -14.27 2.67 18.44
C PHE A 217 -13.92 3.49 19.67
N VAL A 218 -14.92 3.79 20.49
CA VAL A 218 -14.69 4.32 21.84
C VAL A 218 -14.78 3.16 22.82
N ILE A 219 -13.67 2.89 23.51
CA ILE A 219 -13.55 1.79 24.48
C ILE A 219 -13.53 2.40 25.87
N PHE A 220 -14.37 1.89 26.77
CA PHE A 220 -14.47 2.37 28.14
C PHE A 220 -14.82 1.24 29.10
N ALA A 221 -14.42 1.38 30.36
CA ALA A 221 -14.74 0.42 31.42
C ALA A 221 -15.81 0.99 32.35
N SER A 222 -16.81 0.18 32.70
CA SER A 222 -17.88 0.56 33.64
C SER A 222 -17.45 0.50 35.12
N ASN A 223 -16.14 0.44 35.39
CA ASN A 223 -15.68 0.25 36.77
C ASN A 223 -15.75 1.59 37.53
N LYS A 224 -16.66 1.65 38.51
CA LYS A 224 -17.02 2.80 39.35
C LYS A 224 -15.89 3.34 40.24
N GLU A 225 -14.63 2.95 40.04
CA GLU A 225 -13.50 3.43 40.85
C GLU A 225 -12.93 4.77 40.39
N SER A 226 -13.47 5.37 39.33
CA SER A 226 -13.10 6.73 38.92
C SER A 226 -14.20 7.72 39.27
N ASN A 227 -14.19 8.21 40.52
CA ASN A 227 -14.63 9.57 40.88
C ASN A 227 -14.14 10.02 42.27
N ASN A 228 -13.18 9.29 42.87
CA ASN A 228 -12.39 9.77 44.02
C ASN A 228 -10.89 9.56 43.82
N LEU A 229 -10.42 9.56 42.58
CA LEU A 229 -9.07 10.07 42.35
C LEU A 229 -9.21 11.58 42.43
N LYS A 230 -8.94 12.12 43.62
CA LYS A 230 -8.34 13.45 43.67
C LYS A 230 -7.22 13.40 42.64
N GLU A 231 -7.31 14.28 41.66
CA GLU A 231 -6.16 14.80 40.94
C GLU A 231 -5.13 15.19 42.00
N ASP A 232 -4.26 14.24 42.35
CA ASP A 232 -2.98 14.57 42.92
C ASP A 232 -2.22 15.04 41.69
N ASP A 233 -2.16 16.37 41.52
CA ASP A 233 -1.60 17.14 40.41
C ASP A 233 -0.11 16.85 40.11
N ASN A 234 0.41 15.66 40.43
CA ASN A 234 1.83 15.40 40.37
C ASN A 234 2.27 13.95 40.19
N VAL A 235 1.47 13.09 39.55
CA VAL A 235 2.01 11.85 38.98
C VAL A 235 1.60 11.74 37.52
N GLN A 236 2.17 12.62 36.71
CA GLN A 236 2.41 12.35 35.31
C GLN A 236 3.18 11.01 35.26
N THR A 237 2.54 9.93 34.81
CA THR A 237 3.23 8.66 34.49
C THR A 237 4.04 8.84 33.20
N SER A 238 4.85 9.89 33.15
CA SER A 238 5.90 10.06 32.16
C SER A 238 7.14 9.35 32.68
N PHE A 239 7.47 8.21 32.07
CA PHE A 239 8.78 7.62 32.26
C PHE A 239 9.80 8.46 31.47
N SER A 240 10.61 9.25 32.17
CA SER A 240 11.76 9.93 31.59
C SER A 240 13.05 9.31 32.12
N PHE A 241 13.99 9.01 31.23
CA PHE A 241 15.31 8.51 31.62
C PHE A 241 16.09 9.50 32.52
N LYS A 242 15.70 10.77 32.55
CA LYS A 242 16.30 11.78 33.42
C LYS A 242 15.97 11.59 34.90
N ASP A 243 14.87 10.87 35.20
CA ASP A 243 14.38 10.66 36.56
C ASP A 243 14.96 9.38 37.21
N LEU A 244 15.74 8.61 36.43
CA LEU A 244 16.53 7.48 36.92
C LEU A 244 17.78 7.97 37.65
N THR A 245 17.62 8.32 38.92
CA THR A 245 18.73 8.54 39.85
C THR A 245 19.15 7.23 40.51
N LYS A 246 20.37 7.16 41.05
CA LYS A 246 20.86 5.96 41.76
C LYS A 246 19.95 5.57 42.94
N GLY A 247 19.26 6.53 43.55
CA GLY A 247 18.28 6.29 44.62
C GLY A 247 17.01 5.62 44.11
N THR A 248 16.39 6.19 43.07
CA THR A 248 15.16 5.65 42.47
C THR A 248 15.39 4.29 41.84
N LEU A 249 16.56 4.04 41.24
CA LEU A 249 16.93 2.73 40.70
C LEU A 249 16.95 1.65 41.81
N LYS A 250 17.49 1.96 42.99
CA LYS A 250 17.54 1.02 44.12
C LYS A 250 16.14 0.67 44.62
N GLU A 251 15.26 1.66 44.71
CA GLU A 251 13.87 1.45 45.11
C GLU A 251 13.06 0.64 44.09
N ILE A 252 13.22 0.94 42.79
CA ILE A 252 12.57 0.21 41.70
C ILE A 252 13.03 -1.25 41.68
N LEU A 253 14.33 -1.52 41.85
CA LEU A 253 14.85 -2.88 41.95
C LEU A 253 14.32 -3.60 43.20
N HIS A 254 14.22 -2.93 44.35
CA HIS A 254 13.76 -3.56 45.58
C HIS A 254 12.27 -3.90 45.54
N ARG A 255 11.46 -3.03 44.90
CA ARG A 255 10.02 -3.21 44.75
C ARG A 255 9.65 -4.27 43.71
N ASN A 256 10.47 -4.44 42.66
CA ASN A 256 10.19 -5.35 41.55
C ASN A 256 11.30 -6.39 41.40
N LYS A 257 11.26 -7.45 42.21
CA LYS A 257 12.25 -8.55 42.15
C LYS A 257 12.29 -9.24 40.79
N ASP A 258 11.15 -9.32 40.11
CA ASP A 258 11.05 -9.93 38.78
C ASP A 258 11.84 -9.15 37.72
N LEU A 259 11.95 -7.83 37.89
CA LEU A 259 12.74 -6.98 37.00
C LEU A 259 14.25 -7.25 37.15
N ILE A 260 14.71 -7.60 38.35
CA ILE A 260 16.08 -8.05 38.60
C ILE A 260 16.33 -9.37 37.88
N LEU A 261 15.41 -10.32 38.00
CA LEU A 261 15.52 -11.62 37.33
C LEU A 261 15.59 -11.46 35.80
N LEU A 262 14.71 -10.64 35.23
CA LEU A 262 14.69 -10.34 33.80
C LEU A 262 16.00 -9.66 33.35
N LEU A 263 16.52 -8.71 34.13
CA LEU A 263 17.79 -8.04 33.85
C LEU A 263 18.98 -9.01 33.89
N CYS A 264 19.02 -9.93 34.85
CA CYS A 264 20.04 -10.97 34.92
C CYS A 264 19.96 -11.93 33.72
N ILE A 265 18.76 -12.38 33.35
CA ILE A 265 18.57 -13.29 32.20
C ILE A 265 19.01 -12.61 30.90
N THR A 266 18.64 -11.35 30.69
CA THR A 266 19.02 -10.60 29.49
C THR A 266 20.54 -10.39 29.39
N ILE A 267 21.24 -10.13 30.51
CA ILE A 267 22.71 -10.05 30.55
C ILE A 267 23.35 -11.40 30.19
N VAL A 268 22.82 -12.51 30.72
CA VAL A 268 23.36 -13.86 30.42
C VAL A 268 23.15 -14.20 28.95
N ILE A 269 21.94 -13.95 28.40
CA ILE A 269 21.64 -14.19 26.98
C ILE A 269 22.56 -13.35 26.09
N THR A 270 22.73 -12.07 26.38
CA THR A 270 23.60 -11.18 25.59
C THR A 270 25.08 -11.58 25.67
N ALA A 271 25.56 -12.06 26.82
CA ALA A 271 26.91 -12.61 26.95
C ALA A 271 27.11 -13.88 26.10
N ILE A 272 26.13 -14.80 26.12
CA ILE A 272 26.18 -16.04 25.31
C ILE A 272 26.10 -15.71 23.81
N SER A 273 25.23 -14.78 23.41
CA SER A 273 25.11 -14.34 22.01
C SER A 273 26.38 -13.67 21.51
N THR A 274 27.00 -12.80 22.29
CA THR A 274 28.25 -12.12 21.90
C THR A 274 29.42 -13.09 21.76
N LEU A 275 29.54 -14.09 22.64
CA LEU A 275 30.53 -15.16 22.52
C LEU A 275 30.32 -16.01 21.26
N SER A 276 29.07 -16.38 20.97
CA SER A 276 28.70 -17.16 19.78
C SER A 276 29.02 -16.40 18.49
N ILE A 277 28.66 -15.12 18.42
CA ILE A 277 28.94 -14.26 17.26
C ILE A 277 30.45 -14.10 17.08
N LYS A 278 31.20 -13.86 18.15
CA LYS A 278 32.67 -13.73 18.09
C LYS A 278 33.35 -15.02 17.60
N GLY A 279 32.84 -16.18 18.04
CA GLY A 279 33.28 -17.50 17.56
C GLY A 279 33.03 -17.68 16.05
N ALA A 280 31.85 -17.32 15.57
CA ALA A 280 31.51 -17.37 14.15
C ALA A 280 32.39 -16.43 13.31
N PHE A 281 32.62 -15.20 13.76
CA PHE A 281 33.50 -14.26 13.05
C PHE A 281 34.96 -14.75 13.00
N ASN A 282 35.46 -15.37 14.08
CA ASN A 282 36.81 -15.91 14.10
C ASN A 282 36.97 -17.12 13.17
N SER A 283 35.96 -18.00 13.08
CA SER A 283 36.02 -19.14 12.14
C SER A 283 35.94 -18.70 10.68
N ILE A 284 35.19 -17.65 10.36
CA ILE A 284 35.17 -17.05 9.01
C ILE A 284 36.54 -16.44 8.68
N LYS A 285 37.16 -15.72 9.63
CA LYS A 285 38.52 -15.18 9.43
C LYS A 285 39.56 -16.28 9.21
N GLN A 286 39.50 -17.36 10.00
CA GLN A 286 40.41 -18.51 9.84
C GLN A 286 40.22 -19.21 8.48
N LYS A 287 38.97 -19.49 8.07
CA LYS A 287 38.68 -20.06 6.75
C LYS A 287 39.16 -19.17 5.60
N LYS A 288 39.08 -17.84 5.77
CA LYS A 288 39.60 -16.90 4.77
C LYS A 288 41.12 -16.92 4.71
N SER A 289 41.81 -16.94 5.86
CA SER A 289 43.27 -17.08 5.88
C SER A 289 43.75 -18.42 5.34
N GLU A 290 43.05 -19.52 5.66
CA GLU A 290 43.36 -20.85 5.14
C GLU A 290 43.20 -20.91 3.61
N LYS A 291 42.11 -20.34 3.07
CA LYS A 291 41.93 -20.20 1.62
C LYS A 291 43.01 -19.34 0.98
N GLU A 292 43.37 -18.21 1.59
CA GLU A 292 44.46 -17.37 1.08
C GLU A 292 45.81 -18.11 1.09
N THR A 293 46.08 -18.94 2.10
CA THR A 293 47.30 -19.78 2.13
C THR A 293 47.24 -20.95 1.13
N GLU A 294 46.09 -21.60 0.97
CA GLU A 294 45.91 -22.65 -0.05
C GLU A 294 46.07 -22.09 -1.47
N ASP A 295 45.52 -20.91 -1.74
CA ASP A 295 45.66 -20.23 -3.03
C ASP A 295 47.12 -19.86 -3.30
N ILE A 296 47.87 -19.44 -2.28
CA ILE A 296 49.32 -19.17 -2.42
C ILE A 296 50.08 -20.47 -2.70
N ILE A 297 49.79 -21.56 -1.98
CA ILE A 297 50.47 -22.85 -2.16
C ILE A 297 50.16 -23.46 -3.54
N LYS A 298 48.90 -23.44 -3.98
CA LYS A 298 48.48 -23.90 -5.32
C LYS A 298 49.06 -23.05 -6.44
N LYS A 299 49.31 -21.77 -6.20
CA LYS A 299 49.91 -20.87 -7.17
C LYS A 299 51.43 -21.00 -7.23
N SER A 300 52.08 -21.37 -6.12
CA SER A 300 53.52 -21.68 -6.09
C SER A 300 53.88 -23.06 -6.66
N SER A 301 52.94 -24.03 -6.69
CA SER A 301 53.20 -25.34 -7.32
C SER A 301 53.32 -25.31 -8.85
N ILE A 302 53.14 -24.15 -9.49
CA ILE A 302 53.23 -23.98 -10.95
C ILE A 302 54.44 -23.12 -11.39
N SER A 303 55.23 -22.57 -10.46
CA SER A 303 56.49 -21.90 -10.84
C SER A 303 57.48 -21.89 -9.69
N GLU A 304 58.61 -22.57 -9.89
CA GLU A 304 59.92 -22.45 -9.24
C GLU A 304 59.95 -22.37 -7.69
N GLU A 305 60.70 -23.30 -7.09
CA GLU A 305 60.95 -23.38 -5.65
C GLU A 305 61.47 -22.05 -5.08
N LYS A 306 60.59 -21.29 -4.42
CA LYS A 306 60.96 -20.10 -3.65
C LYS A 306 60.80 -20.37 -2.15
N THR A 307 61.72 -19.84 -1.36
CA THR A 307 61.74 -20.03 0.09
C THR A 307 60.70 -19.14 0.78
N LEU A 308 60.17 -19.61 1.92
CA LEU A 308 59.13 -18.90 2.72
C LEU A 308 59.48 -17.44 3.03
N ARG A 309 60.76 -17.09 3.12
CA ARG A 309 61.21 -15.72 3.41
C ARG A 309 60.90 -14.73 2.27
N GLU A 310 60.99 -15.14 1.01
CA GLU A 310 60.70 -14.29 -0.15
C GLU A 310 59.19 -14.01 -0.33
N VAL A 311 58.32 -14.93 0.09
CA VAL A 311 56.86 -14.78 -0.02
C VAL A 311 56.30 -13.78 0.99
N PHE A 312 56.96 -13.60 2.14
CA PHE A 312 56.52 -12.66 3.19
C PHE A 312 57.08 -11.24 3.01
N GLU A 313 58.25 -11.06 2.37
CA GLU A 313 58.83 -9.72 2.11
C GLU A 313 58.09 -8.97 0.97
N GLU A 314 57.47 -9.65 0.00
CA GLU A 314 56.74 -8.98 -1.10
C GLU A 314 55.40 -8.32 -0.69
N LYS A 315 54.96 -8.49 0.58
CA LYS A 315 53.69 -7.98 1.10
C LYS A 315 53.76 -6.57 1.70
N GLU A 316 54.94 -6.01 1.98
CA GLU A 316 55.04 -4.65 2.53
C GLU A 316 54.90 -3.57 1.45
N ASP A 317 55.35 -3.81 0.21
CA ASP A 317 55.39 -2.76 -0.82
C ASP A 317 54.09 -2.52 -1.61
N LYS A 318 53.09 -3.41 -1.53
CA LYS A 318 51.84 -3.29 -2.31
C LYS A 318 50.70 -2.54 -1.61
N LYS A 319 50.88 -2.06 -0.37
CA LYS A 319 49.84 -1.32 0.38
C LYS A 319 49.74 0.18 0.06
N THR A 320 50.72 0.76 -0.64
CA THR A 320 50.83 2.22 -0.81
C THR A 320 50.25 2.76 -2.13
N VAL A 321 49.98 1.92 -3.14
CA VAL A 321 49.61 2.39 -4.49
C VAL A 321 48.09 2.35 -4.79
N LYS A 322 47.26 1.78 -3.90
CA LYS A 322 45.81 1.62 -4.16
C LYS A 322 44.90 2.77 -3.71
N LYS A 323 45.45 3.87 -3.19
CA LYS A 323 44.64 5.01 -2.67
C LYS A 323 44.46 6.19 -3.63
N GLU A 324 45.15 6.23 -4.78
CA GLU A 324 45.11 7.41 -5.68
C GLU A 324 44.29 7.22 -6.98
N LYS A 325 43.63 6.09 -7.19
CA LYS A 325 42.94 5.79 -8.46
C LYS A 325 41.40 5.75 -8.40
N ILE A 326 40.79 6.49 -7.47
CA ILE A 326 39.31 6.56 -7.32
C ILE A 326 38.71 7.90 -7.83
N GLU A 327 39.52 8.91 -8.23
CA GLU A 327 38.97 10.25 -8.50
C GLU A 327 38.81 10.66 -9.98
N LYS A 328 38.98 9.77 -10.96
CA LYS A 328 38.78 10.11 -12.37
C LYS A 328 38.10 9.00 -13.18
N GLU A 329 36.81 8.83 -12.99
CA GLU A 329 35.94 8.18 -13.99
C GLU A 329 34.44 8.52 -13.73
N LYS A 330 34.09 9.80 -13.91
CA LYS A 330 32.71 10.22 -14.17
C LYS A 330 32.65 10.72 -15.61
N GLY A 331 31.98 9.96 -16.48
CA GLY A 331 31.71 10.39 -17.85
C GLY A 331 31.48 9.24 -18.81
N LYS A 332 30.30 8.61 -18.75
CA LYS A 332 29.62 8.04 -19.93
C LYS A 332 28.18 7.70 -19.59
N GLU A 333 27.29 8.51 -20.15
CA GLU A 333 25.84 8.32 -20.18
C GLU A 333 25.49 6.95 -20.77
N LYS A 334 24.66 6.20 -20.04
CA LYS A 334 23.74 5.23 -20.64
C LYS A 334 22.35 5.85 -20.56
N LYS A 335 21.76 6.16 -21.72
CA LYS A 335 20.32 6.41 -21.86
C LYS A 335 19.59 5.21 -21.28
N LYS A 336 19.00 5.40 -20.10
CA LYS A 336 18.02 4.51 -19.50
C LYS A 336 16.68 5.06 -19.94
N ASP A 337 15.91 4.26 -20.67
CA ASP A 337 14.51 4.58 -20.93
C ASP A 337 13.82 4.82 -19.59
N VAL A 338 13.43 6.07 -19.38
CA VAL A 338 12.62 6.49 -18.24
C VAL A 338 11.24 5.94 -18.50
N LYS A 339 10.94 4.76 -17.96
CA LYS A 339 9.56 4.30 -17.83
C LYS A 339 8.82 5.36 -17.02
N LYS A 340 7.83 6.02 -17.62
CA LYS A 340 6.93 6.96 -16.93
C LYS A 340 6.40 6.25 -15.66
N PRO A 341 6.37 6.92 -14.50
CA PRO A 341 5.87 6.30 -13.27
C PRO A 341 4.41 5.90 -13.49
N LYS A 342 4.12 4.59 -13.45
CA LYS A 342 2.75 4.06 -13.52
C LYS A 342 2.15 4.21 -12.12
N ILE A 343 1.07 4.97 -11.99
CA ILE A 343 0.30 5.02 -10.74
C ILE A 343 -0.45 3.70 -10.63
N VAL A 344 -0.08 2.88 -9.65
CA VAL A 344 -0.70 1.58 -9.41
C VAL A 344 -1.86 1.79 -8.44
N ASN A 345 -3.10 1.64 -8.92
CA ASN A 345 -4.28 1.64 -8.06
C ASN A 345 -4.32 0.34 -7.21
N ARG A 346 -5.01 0.38 -6.05
CA ARG A 346 -5.16 -0.76 -5.12
C ARG A 346 -5.64 -2.03 -5.82
N ASP A 347 -6.56 -1.91 -6.77
CA ASP A 347 -7.11 -3.06 -7.49
C ASP A 347 -6.12 -3.66 -8.49
N MET A 348 -5.24 -2.84 -9.07
CA MET A 348 -4.18 -3.31 -9.97
C MET A 348 -3.07 -4.00 -9.15
N PHE A 349 -2.75 -3.47 -7.97
CA PHE A 349 -1.88 -4.15 -7.01
C PHE A 349 -2.46 -5.50 -6.58
N LEU A 350 -3.75 -5.56 -6.26
CA LEU A 350 -4.44 -6.80 -5.89
C LEU A 350 -4.58 -7.80 -7.06
N LYS A 351 -4.80 -7.32 -8.29
CA LYS A 351 -4.82 -8.18 -9.50
C LYS A 351 -3.45 -8.82 -9.73
N ASP A 352 -2.36 -8.05 -9.65
CA ASP A 352 -1.00 -8.56 -9.78
C ASP A 352 -0.64 -9.53 -8.63
N TYR A 353 -1.13 -9.27 -7.41
CA TYR A 353 -0.92 -10.15 -6.25
C TYR A 353 -1.70 -11.47 -6.34
N LYS A 354 -2.91 -11.44 -6.91
CA LYS A 354 -3.76 -12.65 -7.08
C LYS A 354 -3.25 -13.62 -8.14
N HIS A 355 -2.35 -13.19 -9.02
CA HIS A 355 -1.73 -14.05 -10.04
C HIS A 355 -0.46 -14.75 -9.56
N VAL A 356 0.01 -14.44 -8.34
CA VAL A 356 1.08 -15.18 -7.70
C VAL A 356 0.42 -16.26 -6.86
N ASP A 357 0.07 -17.37 -7.51
CA ASP A 357 -0.28 -18.59 -6.80
C ASP A 357 0.97 -19.02 -6.00
N PRO A 358 0.90 -19.15 -4.67
CA PRO A 358 2.02 -19.66 -3.88
C PRO A 358 2.39 -21.09 -4.29
N ASP A 359 1.52 -21.80 -5.01
CA ASP A 359 1.79 -23.14 -5.53
C ASP A 359 2.32 -23.13 -6.97
N THR A 360 3.32 -23.97 -7.22
CA THR A 360 3.69 -24.37 -8.59
C THR A 360 2.53 -25.12 -9.26
N ASP A 361 2.52 -25.23 -10.60
CA ASP A 361 1.56 -26.07 -11.38
C ASP A 361 1.48 -27.55 -10.91
N SER A 362 2.39 -27.97 -10.02
CA SER A 362 2.44 -29.28 -9.38
C SER A 362 1.91 -29.32 -7.93
N GLY A 363 1.32 -28.23 -7.42
CA GLY A 363 0.72 -28.15 -6.07
C GLY A 363 1.75 -28.13 -4.94
N LYS A 364 2.94 -27.59 -5.19
CA LYS A 364 3.99 -27.40 -4.17
C LYS A 364 4.22 -25.92 -3.93
N GLU A 365 4.21 -25.53 -2.66
CA GLU A 365 4.54 -24.18 -2.22
C GLU A 365 5.93 -23.76 -2.71
N ILE A 366 6.01 -22.60 -3.33
CA ILE A 366 7.25 -21.97 -3.82
C ILE A 366 7.99 -21.37 -2.62
N ASP A 367 9.29 -21.63 -2.50
CA ASP A 367 10.12 -21.09 -1.43
C ASP A 367 10.09 -19.55 -1.42
N ASP A 368 9.89 -18.95 -0.24
CA ASP A 368 9.76 -17.50 0.03
C ASP A 368 10.85 -16.59 -0.58
N LYS A 369 12.01 -17.17 -0.95
CA LYS A 369 13.12 -16.45 -1.57
C LYS A 369 12.88 -16.16 -3.05
N ASP A 370 12.23 -17.08 -3.76
CA ASP A 370 12.00 -16.96 -5.21
C ASP A 370 10.83 -16.00 -5.52
N ILE A 371 9.84 -15.92 -4.62
CA ILE A 371 8.74 -14.95 -4.69
C ILE A 371 9.24 -13.50 -4.53
N LYS A 372 10.24 -13.29 -3.65
CA LYS A 372 10.81 -11.96 -3.37
C LYS A 372 11.69 -11.40 -4.50
N GLU A 373 12.28 -12.25 -5.35
CA GLU A 373 13.10 -11.76 -6.47
C GLU A 373 12.25 -11.17 -7.61
N ASN A 374 11.01 -11.63 -7.77
CA ASN A 374 10.10 -11.15 -8.81
C ASN A 374 9.34 -9.87 -8.42
N ILE A 375 9.28 -9.52 -7.13
CA ILE A 375 8.53 -8.35 -6.64
C ILE A 375 9.51 -7.32 -6.03
N LYS A 376 10.17 -6.55 -6.89
CA LYS A 376 10.90 -5.34 -6.46
C LYS A 376 9.96 -4.14 -6.43
N ILE A 377 9.29 -3.92 -5.30
CA ILE A 377 8.55 -2.68 -5.05
C ILE A 377 9.50 -1.70 -4.35
N SER A 378 9.86 -0.61 -5.03
CA SER A 378 10.51 0.53 -4.40
C SER A 378 9.44 1.50 -3.87
N LEU A 379 9.10 1.38 -2.59
CA LEU A 379 8.39 2.45 -1.87
C LEU A 379 9.38 3.61 -1.68
N THR A 380 9.34 4.58 -2.58
CA THR A 380 10.01 5.87 -2.36
C THR A 380 8.95 6.88 -1.98
N SER A 381 8.65 6.96 -0.69
CA SER A 381 8.02 8.15 -0.12
C SER A 381 9.08 9.26 -0.14
N LYS A 382 8.92 10.20 -1.07
CA LYS A 382 9.67 11.46 -1.02
C LYS A 382 9.16 12.22 0.22
N LYS A 383 9.98 12.30 1.26
CA LYS A 383 9.83 13.30 2.32
C LYS A 383 10.23 14.63 1.70
N GLU A 384 9.29 15.56 1.58
CA GLU A 384 9.60 16.97 1.36
C GLU A 384 10.00 17.57 2.72
N GLU A 385 11.19 18.17 2.76
CA GLU A 385 11.63 19.11 3.80
C GLU A 385 11.10 20.51 3.52
#